data_AF-A0AAP0X5U0-F1
#
_entry.id   AF-A0AAP0X5U0-F1
#
_cell.length_a   1.000
_cell.length_b   1.000
_cell.length_c   1.000
_cell.angle_alpha   90.00
_cell.angle_beta   90.00
_cell.angle_gamma   90.00
#
_symmetry.space_group_name_H-M   'P 1'
#
loop_
_entity.id
_entity.type
_entity.pdbx_description
1 polymer ?
#
loop_
_entity_poly.entity_id
_entity_poly.type
_entity_poly.pdbx_seq_one_letter_code
_entity_poly.pdbx_strand_id
1 'polypeptide(L)'
;MVFDAIICDPPYGVRAGGRKSGGRKLLKGTVGPYTVPDDKRTDHIPSTAPYSLVECVHDLLDLAARMLVVGGRLVFFYPVLREDDSIDSHYPDHPCFKLVASCEQILSFRYSRVLLTMVKTGPYTEDIAESAKMKHLEFKENHLKWLEDGNLHSAVFSPADAQLGGASDSKSSKELKPKYRGKYV
;
A
#
# COMPACT_ATOMS: atom_id res chain seq x y z
N MET A 1 -14.56 -2.52 21.13
CA MET A 1 -13.88 -3.66 20.48
C MET A 1 -14.97 -4.61 19.98
N VAL A 2 -14.86 -5.10 18.75
CA VAL A 2 -15.98 -5.73 18.01
C VAL A 2 -15.61 -7.10 17.41
N PHE A 3 -14.33 -7.36 17.12
CA PHE A 3 -13.91 -8.55 16.38
C PHE A 3 -12.77 -9.31 17.07
N ASP A 4 -12.76 -10.64 16.91
CA ASP A 4 -11.66 -11.53 17.35
C ASP A 4 -10.54 -11.62 16.32
N ALA A 5 -10.86 -11.47 15.03
CA ALA A 5 -9.89 -11.54 13.96
C ALA A 5 -10.24 -10.64 12.78
N ILE A 6 -9.21 -10.15 12.09
CA ILE A 6 -9.28 -9.50 10.78
C ILE A 6 -8.34 -10.27 9.86
N ILE A 7 -8.86 -10.74 8.73
CA ILE A 7 -8.10 -11.48 7.72
C ILE A 7 -8.32 -10.81 6.37
N CYS A 8 -7.26 -10.37 5.69
CA CYS A 8 -7.41 -9.64 4.42
C CYS A 8 -6.21 -9.77 3.46
N ASP A 9 -6.45 -9.43 2.19
CA ASP A 9 -5.44 -9.32 1.13
C ASP A 9 -5.45 -7.87 0.59
N PRO A 10 -4.89 -6.89 1.34
CA PRO A 10 -4.87 -5.49 0.94
C PRO A 10 -4.32 -5.23 -0.48
N PRO A 11 -4.76 -4.16 -1.15
CA PRO A 11 -4.25 -3.84 -2.47
C PRO A 11 -2.82 -3.26 -2.37
N TYR A 12 -1.82 -4.07 -2.68
CA TYR A 12 -0.39 -3.70 -2.54
C TYR A 12 0.22 -2.98 -3.76
N GLY A 13 -0.57 -2.65 -4.77
CA GLY A 13 -0.08 -1.93 -5.94
C GLY A 13 0.64 -2.76 -7.00
N VAL A 14 0.81 -4.08 -6.82
CA VAL A 14 1.52 -4.93 -7.80
C VAL A 14 0.70 -5.19 -9.06
N ARG A 15 -0.54 -5.68 -8.93
CA ARG A 15 -1.40 -5.99 -10.09
C ARG A 15 -2.44 -4.90 -10.33
N ALA A 16 -2.93 -4.30 -9.26
CA ALA A 16 -3.86 -3.18 -9.28
C ALA A 16 -3.35 -2.14 -8.29
N GLY A 17 -3.26 -0.88 -8.73
CA GLY A 17 -2.90 0.24 -7.86
C GLY A 17 -3.92 0.38 -6.73
N GLY A 18 -3.44 0.50 -5.49
CA GLY A 18 -4.30 0.80 -4.35
C GLY A 18 -5.12 2.06 -4.62
N ARG A 19 -6.40 2.04 -4.23
CA ARG A 19 -7.27 3.21 -4.32
C ARG A 19 -7.99 3.43 -2.99
N LYS A 20 -8.08 4.69 -2.59
CA LYS A 20 -8.88 5.12 -1.45
C LYS A 20 -9.93 6.14 -1.87
N SER A 21 -11.00 6.22 -1.10
CA SER A 21 -12.03 7.25 -1.27
C SER A 21 -11.45 8.63 -1.01
N GLY A 22 -11.87 9.60 -1.81
CA GLY A 22 -11.36 10.97 -1.78
C GLY A 22 -10.72 11.33 -3.12
N GLY A 23 -11.24 12.36 -3.77
CA GLY A 23 -10.71 12.80 -5.05
C GLY A 23 -9.35 13.48 -4.92
N ARG A 24 -8.57 13.52 -6.02
CA ARG A 24 -7.25 14.18 -6.07
C ARG A 24 -7.28 15.65 -5.62
N LYS A 25 -8.40 16.36 -5.88
CA LYS A 25 -8.60 17.76 -5.44
C LYS A 25 -8.79 17.88 -3.93
N LEU A 26 -9.42 16.89 -3.30
CA LEU A 26 -9.62 16.82 -1.84
C LEU A 26 -8.29 16.55 -1.14
N LEU A 27 -7.49 15.62 -1.68
CA LEU A 27 -6.16 15.31 -1.12
C LEU A 27 -5.19 16.49 -1.26
N LYS A 28 -5.23 17.21 -2.39
CA LYS A 28 -4.45 18.45 -2.59
C LYS A 28 -4.92 19.64 -1.74
N GLY A 29 -5.99 19.49 -0.95
CA GLY A 29 -6.56 20.59 -0.17
C GLY A 29 -7.19 21.72 -1.00
N THR A 30 -7.30 21.55 -2.32
CA THR A 30 -7.87 22.56 -3.23
C THR A 30 -9.39 22.66 -3.09
N VAL A 31 -10.03 21.60 -2.61
CA VAL A 31 -11.47 21.52 -2.36
C VAL A 31 -11.69 20.86 -1.00
N GLY A 32 -12.58 21.41 -0.18
CA GLY A 32 -12.97 20.84 1.11
C GLY A 32 -13.83 19.58 0.98
N PRO A 33 -14.13 18.89 2.10
CA PRO A 33 -15.07 17.77 2.12
C PRO A 33 -16.43 18.21 1.57
N TYR A 34 -16.93 17.49 0.57
CA TYR A 34 -18.24 17.76 -0.02
C TYR A 34 -19.27 16.79 0.56
N THR A 35 -20.31 17.33 1.18
CA THR A 35 -21.46 16.53 1.59
C THR A 35 -22.36 16.33 0.37
N VAL A 36 -22.59 15.07 0.01
CA VAL A 36 -23.47 14.70 -1.09
C VAL A 36 -24.92 15.03 -0.69
N PRO A 37 -25.63 15.85 -1.48
CA PRO A 37 -27.06 16.12 -1.30
C PRO A 37 -27.88 14.83 -1.24
N ASP A 38 -28.95 14.81 -0.44
CA ASP A 38 -29.77 13.61 -0.22
C ASP A 38 -30.34 13.05 -1.53
N ASP A 39 -30.74 13.93 -2.45
CA ASP A 39 -31.29 13.60 -3.78
C ASP A 39 -30.29 12.92 -4.72
N LYS A 40 -28.99 13.03 -4.43
CA LYS A 40 -27.92 12.45 -5.26
C LYS A 40 -27.21 11.28 -4.57
N ARG A 41 -27.59 10.94 -3.34
CA ARG A 41 -26.85 9.97 -2.52
C ARG A 41 -26.90 8.54 -3.07
N THR A 42 -28.02 8.15 -3.69
CA THR A 42 -28.24 6.77 -4.17
C THR A 42 -27.28 6.37 -5.28
N ASP A 43 -27.01 7.27 -6.22
CA ASP A 43 -26.21 7.00 -7.42
C ASP A 43 -24.85 7.71 -7.40
N HIS A 44 -24.47 8.31 -6.26
CA HIS A 44 -23.21 9.00 -6.14
C HIS A 44 -22.05 8.00 -6.02
N ILE A 45 -21.19 7.99 -7.03
CA ILE A 45 -19.92 7.27 -6.99
C ILE A 45 -18.84 8.22 -6.46
N PRO A 46 -18.28 7.96 -5.25
CA PRO A 46 -17.25 8.83 -4.70
C PRO A 46 -15.99 8.79 -5.58
N SER A 47 -15.38 9.96 -5.75
CA SER A 47 -14.08 10.05 -6.42
C SER A 47 -13.03 9.30 -5.61
N THR A 48 -12.12 8.62 -6.30
CA THR A 48 -11.02 7.87 -5.68
C THR A 48 -9.68 8.46 -6.05
N ALA A 49 -8.72 8.28 -5.16
CA ALA A 49 -7.32 8.64 -5.37
C ALA A 49 -6.43 7.40 -5.23
N PRO A 50 -5.20 7.45 -5.79
CA PRO A 50 -4.19 6.45 -5.49
C PRO A 50 -3.99 6.28 -3.98
N TYR A 51 -3.63 5.08 -3.56
CA TYR A 51 -3.39 4.71 -2.18
C TYR A 51 -2.04 4.00 -2.12
N SER A 52 -1.06 4.62 -1.46
CA SER A 52 0.27 4.01 -1.35
C SER A 52 0.21 2.79 -0.44
N LEU A 53 1.14 1.85 -0.64
CA LEU A 53 1.25 0.66 0.21
C LEU A 53 1.42 1.04 1.68
N VAL A 54 2.35 1.96 1.96
CA VAL A 54 2.69 2.40 3.32
C VAL A 54 1.47 3.00 4.03
N GLU A 55 0.72 3.85 3.33
CA GLU A 55 -0.51 4.46 3.86
C GLU A 55 -1.60 3.41 4.09
N CYS A 56 -1.79 2.49 3.13
CA CYS A 56 -2.78 1.41 3.24
C CYS A 56 -2.51 0.47 4.41
N VAL A 57 -1.25 0.10 4.62
CA VAL A 57 -0.88 -0.77 5.73
C VAL A 57 -0.97 -0.04 7.07
N HIS A 58 -0.58 1.23 7.13
CA HIS A 58 -0.75 2.04 8.32
C HIS A 58 -2.21 2.12 8.76
N ASP A 59 -3.11 2.49 7.83
CA ASP A 59 -4.54 2.63 8.12
C ASP A 59 -5.17 1.28 8.51
N LEU A 60 -4.70 0.17 7.93
CA LEU A 60 -5.11 -1.17 8.33
C LEU A 60 -4.71 -1.49 9.77
N LEU A 61 -3.46 -1.20 10.16
CA LEU A 61 -2.97 -1.43 11.51
C LEU A 61 -3.72 -0.58 12.53
N ASP A 62 -3.95 0.70 12.24
CA ASP A 62 -4.72 1.60 13.10
C ASP A 62 -6.18 1.12 13.26
N LEU A 63 -6.85 0.78 12.16
CA LEU A 63 -8.20 0.23 12.18
C LEU A 63 -8.26 -1.06 13.00
N ALA A 64 -7.33 -1.98 12.77
CA ALA A 64 -7.27 -3.24 13.49
C ALA A 64 -7.02 -3.03 14.99
N ALA A 65 -6.15 -2.08 15.35
CA ALA A 65 -5.89 -1.73 16.74
C ALA A 65 -7.14 -1.20 17.44
N ARG A 66 -7.99 -0.44 16.75
CA ARG A 66 -9.27 0.05 17.30
C ARG A 66 -10.34 -1.04 17.40
N MET A 67 -10.41 -1.93 16.42
CA MET A 67 -11.53 -2.86 16.26
C MET A 67 -11.33 -4.20 16.97
N LEU A 68 -10.11 -4.73 17.01
CA LEU A 68 -9.83 -6.05 17.60
C LEU A 68 -9.89 -6.02 19.13
N VAL A 69 -10.32 -7.13 19.73
CA VAL A 69 -10.10 -7.40 21.16
C VAL A 69 -8.62 -7.65 21.46
N VAL A 70 -8.18 -7.40 22.69
CA VAL A 70 -6.84 -7.83 23.13
C VAL A 70 -6.77 -9.35 23.06
N GLY A 71 -5.69 -9.89 22.49
CA GLY A 71 -5.55 -11.30 22.12
C GLY A 71 -6.10 -11.65 20.73
N GLY A 72 -6.87 -10.75 20.11
CA GLY A 72 -7.36 -10.89 18.74
C GLY A 72 -6.22 -10.83 17.72
N ARG A 73 -6.49 -11.30 16.50
CA ARG A 73 -5.46 -11.47 15.46
C ARG A 73 -5.71 -10.62 14.21
N LEU A 74 -4.67 -9.98 13.72
CA LEU A 74 -4.62 -9.39 12.40
C LEU A 74 -3.79 -10.30 11.50
N VAL A 75 -4.37 -10.75 10.39
CA VAL A 75 -3.71 -11.60 9.39
C VAL A 75 -3.83 -10.94 8.03
N PHE A 76 -2.71 -10.64 7.39
CA PHE A 76 -2.73 -10.01 6.07
C PHE A 76 -1.52 -10.41 5.24
N PHE A 77 -1.66 -10.43 3.91
CA PHE A 77 -0.49 -10.54 3.05
C PHE A 77 0.29 -9.22 3.05
N TYR A 78 1.60 -9.29 2.85
CA TYR A 78 2.48 -8.15 2.68
C TYR A 78 3.42 -8.43 1.51
N PRO A 79 3.59 -7.50 0.56
CA PRO A 79 4.48 -7.71 -0.56
C PRO A 79 5.93 -7.64 -0.12
N VAL A 80 6.78 -8.50 -0.67
CA VAL A 80 8.23 -8.45 -0.44
C VAL A 80 8.95 -8.53 -1.79
N LEU A 81 9.89 -7.60 -1.99
CA LEU A 81 10.84 -7.69 -3.09
C LEU A 81 11.95 -8.66 -2.69
N ARG A 82 12.25 -9.60 -3.56
CA ARG A 82 13.35 -10.53 -3.36
C ARG A 82 14.60 -9.88 -3.94
N GLU A 83 15.42 -9.30 -3.07
CA GLU A 83 16.80 -8.94 -3.38
C GLU A 83 17.70 -10.09 -2.90
N ASP A 84 18.79 -10.37 -3.62
CA ASP A 84 19.51 -11.64 -3.50
C ASP A 84 20.22 -11.88 -2.16
N ASP A 85 20.25 -10.94 -1.20
CA ASP A 85 21.01 -11.12 0.07
C ASP A 85 20.45 -10.40 1.33
N SER A 86 19.26 -9.78 1.32
CA SER A 86 18.74 -9.10 2.51
C SER A 86 17.82 -10.00 3.36
N ILE A 87 18.38 -10.54 4.45
CA ILE A 87 17.67 -11.36 5.45
C ILE A 87 16.73 -10.51 6.34
N ASP A 88 16.92 -9.19 6.39
CA ASP A 88 16.11 -8.27 7.19
C ASP A 88 14.91 -7.71 6.41
N SER A 89 13.87 -8.53 6.28
CA SER A 89 12.55 -8.02 5.92
C SER A 89 11.97 -7.24 7.11
N HIS A 90 12.12 -5.92 7.10
CA HIS A 90 11.43 -5.04 8.05
C HIS A 90 9.93 -5.04 7.77
N TYR A 91 9.19 -5.80 8.58
CA TYR A 91 7.74 -5.80 8.52
C TYR A 91 7.13 -4.56 9.19
N PRO A 92 5.91 -4.17 8.82
CA PRO A 92 5.20 -3.08 9.45
C PRO A 92 4.99 -3.35 10.94
N ASP A 93 5.35 -2.39 11.79
CA ASP A 93 5.18 -2.46 13.25
C ASP A 93 4.07 -1.53 13.75
N HIS A 94 3.46 -1.89 14.87
CA HIS A 94 2.45 -1.07 15.55
C HIS A 94 2.46 -1.34 17.07
N PRO A 95 2.36 -0.32 17.94
CA PRO A 95 2.48 -0.49 19.40
C PRO A 95 1.51 -1.50 20.03
N CYS A 96 0.30 -1.60 19.49
CA CYS A 96 -0.69 -2.57 19.97
C CYS A 96 -0.47 -4.01 19.48
N PHE A 97 0.46 -4.27 18.56
CA PHE A 97 0.60 -5.56 17.88
C PHE A 97 1.99 -6.17 18.06
N LYS A 98 2.03 -7.50 18.10
CA LYS A 98 3.27 -8.27 18.02
C LYS A 98 3.16 -9.28 16.89
N LEU A 99 4.17 -9.33 16.03
CA LEU A 99 4.30 -10.37 15.00
C LEU A 99 4.51 -11.73 15.69
N VAL A 100 3.70 -12.73 15.32
CA VAL A 100 3.77 -14.09 15.89
C VAL A 100 4.06 -15.16 14.84
N ALA A 101 3.75 -14.90 13.57
CA ALA A 101 4.11 -15.79 12.47
C ALA A 101 4.25 -15.01 11.16
N SER A 102 5.16 -15.47 10.31
CA SER A 102 5.32 -15.05 8.92
C SER A 102 5.41 -16.30 8.05
N CYS A 103 4.70 -16.31 6.93
CA CYS A 103 4.74 -17.40 5.96
C CYS A 103 4.92 -16.82 4.55
N GLU A 104 6.09 -17.04 3.96
CA GLU A 104 6.39 -16.56 2.61
C GLU A 104 5.77 -17.45 1.53
N GLN A 105 5.15 -16.81 0.55
CA GLN A 105 4.72 -17.40 -0.71
C GLN A 105 5.48 -16.72 -1.85
N ILE A 106 6.41 -17.45 -2.46
CA ILE A 106 7.15 -17.00 -3.64
C ILE A 106 6.19 -16.97 -4.83
N LEU A 107 6.11 -15.81 -5.50
CA LEU A 107 5.25 -15.62 -6.67
C LEU A 107 6.07 -15.51 -7.97
N SER A 108 7.30 -15.02 -7.88
CA SER A 108 8.28 -14.97 -8.98
C SER A 108 9.70 -14.86 -8.42
N PHE A 109 10.71 -14.84 -9.29
CA PHE A 109 12.10 -14.62 -8.88
C PHE A 109 12.29 -13.32 -8.08
N ARG A 110 11.62 -12.24 -8.49
CA ARG A 110 11.78 -10.87 -7.94
C ARG A 110 10.77 -10.48 -6.87
N TYR A 111 9.76 -11.31 -6.64
CA TYR A 111 8.59 -10.92 -5.85
C TYR A 111 7.99 -12.11 -5.12
N SER A 112 7.78 -11.94 -3.82
CA SER A 112 6.99 -12.82 -2.97
C SER A 112 5.95 -12.02 -2.21
N ARG A 113 5.02 -12.73 -1.58
CA ARG A 113 4.14 -12.14 -0.57
C ARG A 113 4.28 -12.95 0.71
N VAL A 114 4.27 -12.27 1.85
CA VAL A 114 4.37 -12.90 3.16
C VAL A 114 3.03 -12.75 3.86
N LEU A 115 2.46 -13.86 4.32
CA LEU A 115 1.30 -13.84 5.21
C LEU A 115 1.80 -13.51 6.62
N LEU A 116 1.51 -12.30 7.09
CA LEU A 116 1.86 -11.85 8.43
C LEU A 116 0.69 -12.13 9.39
N THR A 117 0.99 -12.75 10.52
CA THR A 117 0.06 -12.93 11.63
C THR A 117 0.54 -12.13 12.82
N MET A 118 -0.25 -11.15 13.24
CA MET A 118 0.02 -10.31 14.39
C MET A 118 -1.07 -10.50 15.46
N VAL A 119 -0.68 -10.52 16.73
CA VAL A 119 -1.62 -10.56 17.86
C VAL A 119 -1.69 -9.20 18.53
N LYS A 120 -2.89 -8.74 18.85
CA LYS A 120 -3.09 -7.51 19.61
C LYS A 120 -2.71 -7.74 21.07
N THR A 121 -1.67 -7.08 21.55
CA THR A 121 -1.12 -7.25 22.90
C THR A 121 -1.53 -6.16 23.88
N GLY A 122 -1.91 -4.97 23.37
CA GLY A 122 -2.23 -3.81 24.20
C GLY A 122 -3.54 -3.12 23.81
N PRO A 123 -4.11 -2.31 24.72
CA PRO A 123 -5.25 -1.47 24.40
C PRO A 123 -4.86 -0.37 23.39
N TYR A 124 -5.86 0.19 22.72
CA TYR A 124 -5.67 1.38 21.89
C TYR A 124 -5.85 2.62 22.76
N THR A 125 -4.77 3.34 23.03
CA THR A 125 -4.75 4.52 23.91
C THR A 125 -4.92 5.82 23.13
N GLU A 126 -5.21 6.92 23.84
CA GLU A 126 -5.31 8.25 23.23
C GLU A 126 -4.00 8.67 22.55
N ASP A 127 -2.84 8.42 23.17
CA ASP A 127 -1.53 8.71 22.57
C ASP A 127 -1.32 7.99 21.22
N ILE A 128 -1.78 6.75 21.11
CA ILE A 128 -1.71 5.98 19.86
C ILE A 128 -2.63 6.61 18.82
N ALA A 129 -3.83 7.03 19.22
CA ALA A 129 -4.78 7.71 18.34
C ALA A 129 -4.23 9.05 17.82
N GLU A 130 -3.57 9.83 18.68
CA GLU A 130 -2.92 11.08 18.29
C GLU A 130 -1.75 10.83 17.34
N SER A 131 -0.90 9.84 17.62
CA SER A 131 0.20 9.45 16.74
C SER A 131 -0.30 9.01 15.35
N ALA A 132 -1.35 8.18 15.32
CA ALA A 132 -1.99 7.75 14.08
C ALA A 132 -2.58 8.92 13.29
N LYS A 133 -3.22 9.88 13.98
CA LYS A 133 -3.77 11.09 13.36
C LYS A 133 -2.67 11.97 12.75
N MET A 134 -1.55 12.13 13.45
CA MET A 134 -0.40 12.89 12.94
C MET A 134 0.20 12.23 11.70
N LYS A 135 0.37 10.90 11.70
CA LYS A 135 0.79 10.16 10.50
C LYS A 135 -0.20 10.29 9.35
N HIS A 136 -1.51 10.27 9.63
CA HIS A 136 -2.53 10.46 8.59
C HIS A 136 -2.43 11.85 7.93
N LEU A 137 -2.15 12.89 8.70
CA LEU A 137 -1.90 14.23 8.18
C LEU A 137 -0.61 14.27 7.34
N GLU A 138 0.46 13.63 7.83
CA GLU A 138 1.72 13.52 7.09
C GLU A 138 1.53 12.81 5.74
N PHE A 139 0.79 11.70 5.70
CA PHE A 139 0.46 11.01 4.44
C PHE A 139 -0.34 11.89 3.49
N LYS A 140 -1.26 12.71 4.02
CA LYS A 140 -2.05 13.64 3.21
C LYS A 140 -1.17 14.74 2.60
N GLU A 141 -0.26 15.31 3.38
CA GLU A 141 0.66 16.37 2.93
C GLU A 141 1.69 15.85 1.93
N ASN A 142 2.27 14.67 2.20
CA ASN A 142 3.34 14.06 1.42
C ASN A 142 2.82 13.00 0.43
N HIS A 143 1.54 13.02 0.08
CA HIS A 143 0.87 11.95 -0.65
C HIS A 143 1.56 11.59 -1.99
N LEU A 144 2.05 12.60 -2.73
CA LEU A 144 2.75 12.37 -4.01
C LEU A 144 4.09 11.65 -3.81
N LYS A 145 4.86 12.06 -2.80
CA LYS A 145 6.16 11.46 -2.48
C LYS A 145 6.01 9.98 -2.15
N TRP A 146 5.08 9.64 -1.27
CA TRP A 146 4.82 8.25 -0.88
C TRP A 146 4.31 7.38 -2.04
N LEU A 147 3.72 7.99 -3.06
CA LEU A 147 3.27 7.28 -4.27
C LEU A 147 4.43 6.89 -5.18
N GLU A 148 5.44 7.75 -5.26
CA GLU A 148 6.65 7.52 -6.07
C GLU A 148 7.55 6.48 -5.40
N ASP A 149 7.81 6.64 -4.10
CA ASP A 149 8.66 5.74 -3.31
C ASP A 149 8.05 4.32 -3.17
N GLY A 150 6.72 4.22 -3.17
CA GLY A 150 5.98 2.96 -2.98
C GLY A 150 5.65 2.20 -4.27
N ASN A 151 6.25 2.54 -5.43
CA ASN A 151 5.89 1.95 -6.72
C ASN A 151 6.45 0.53 -6.91
N LEU A 152 5.78 -0.43 -6.26
CA LEU A 152 6.14 -1.84 -6.33
C LEU A 152 5.91 -2.45 -7.72
N HIS A 153 4.93 -1.96 -8.48
CA HIS A 153 4.68 -2.44 -9.85
C HIS A 153 5.92 -2.26 -10.73
N SER A 154 6.59 -1.10 -10.68
CA SER A 154 7.83 -0.92 -11.44
C SER A 154 8.93 -1.87 -10.98
N ALA A 155 9.12 -2.07 -9.68
CA ALA A 155 10.15 -2.98 -9.18
C ALA A 155 9.91 -4.44 -9.65
N VAL A 156 8.66 -4.90 -9.67
CA VAL A 156 8.31 -6.28 -10.06
C VAL A 156 8.37 -6.51 -11.58
N PHE A 157 8.03 -5.50 -12.40
CA PHE A 157 7.85 -5.66 -13.85
C PHE A 157 8.88 -4.94 -14.74
N SER A 158 9.81 -4.15 -14.18
CA SER A 158 10.85 -3.50 -15.00
C SER A 158 11.77 -4.54 -15.66
N PRO A 159 12.33 -4.31 -16.86
CA PRO A 159 13.33 -5.21 -17.44
C PRO A 159 14.60 -5.28 -16.58
N ALA A 160 15.24 -6.44 -16.49
CA ALA A 160 16.47 -6.62 -15.71
C ALA A 160 17.67 -5.79 -16.24
N ASP A 161 17.62 -5.37 -17.51
CA ASP A 161 18.70 -4.64 -18.18
C ASP A 161 18.83 -3.15 -17.78
N ALA A 162 17.95 -2.64 -16.90
CA ALA A 162 17.98 -1.23 -16.50
C ALA A 162 18.98 -0.91 -15.38
N GLN A 163 19.61 -1.90 -14.74
CA GLN A 163 20.52 -1.71 -13.60
C GLN A 163 22.01 -1.94 -13.93
N LEU A 164 22.38 -2.20 -15.18
CA LEU A 164 23.77 -2.26 -15.66
C LEU A 164 23.98 -1.19 -16.72
N GLY A 165 24.47 -0.01 -16.33
CA GLY A 165 24.65 1.10 -17.26
C GLY A 165 25.45 2.29 -16.73
N GLY A 166 26.60 2.04 -16.09
CA GLY A 166 27.59 3.07 -15.81
C GLY A 166 28.65 3.15 -16.93
N ALA A 167 28.67 4.30 -17.63
CA ALA A 167 29.74 4.87 -18.48
C ALA A 167 30.10 4.22 -19.84
N SER A 168 29.63 4.82 -20.94
CA SER A 168 30.48 5.44 -21.99
C SER A 168 29.61 6.05 -23.13
N ASP A 169 30.03 7.21 -23.62
CA ASP A 169 29.42 8.03 -24.68
C ASP A 169 29.21 7.30 -26.02
N SER A 170 28.09 7.55 -26.71
CA SER A 170 28.02 8.12 -28.08
C SER A 170 26.63 7.98 -28.74
N LYS A 171 26.41 8.84 -29.75
CA LYS A 171 25.13 9.28 -30.35
C LYS A 171 24.32 8.23 -31.14
N SER A 172 23.00 8.43 -31.08
CA SER A 172 21.95 8.08 -32.07
C SER A 172 21.69 6.59 -32.31
N SER A 173 20.47 6.09 -32.13
CA SER A 173 19.40 6.28 -33.11
C SER A 173 18.04 5.86 -32.52
N LYS A 174 16.99 6.59 -32.89
CA LYS A 174 15.60 6.30 -32.52
C LYS A 174 15.14 5.00 -33.20
N GLU A 175 15.03 3.90 -32.46
CA GLU A 175 14.20 2.77 -32.88
C GLU A 175 12.85 2.80 -32.16
N LEU A 176 11.80 2.88 -32.98
CA LEU A 176 10.41 2.93 -32.59
C LEU A 176 10.02 1.58 -31.96
N LYS A 177 9.63 1.60 -30.67
CA LYS A 177 9.05 0.43 -30.00
C LYS A 177 7.85 -0.09 -30.81
N PRO A 178 7.80 -1.37 -31.21
CA PRO A 178 6.67 -1.91 -31.93
C PRO A 178 5.42 -1.91 -31.03
N LYS A 179 4.38 -1.19 -31.46
CA LYS A 179 3.06 -1.20 -30.81
C LYS A 179 2.42 -2.56 -31.04
N TYR A 180 2.28 -3.35 -29.97
CA TYR A 180 1.49 -4.58 -29.98
C TYR A 180 0.02 -4.25 -30.30
N ARG A 181 -0.43 -4.65 -31.48
CA ARG A 181 -1.82 -4.48 -31.93
C ARG A 181 -2.51 -5.83 -31.73
N GLY A 182 -3.27 -5.95 -30.64
CA GLY A 182 -4.12 -7.11 -30.38
C GLY A 182 -5.07 -7.34 -31.55
N LYS A 183 -5.08 -8.55 -32.11
CA LYS A 183 -6.09 -8.98 -33.08
C LYS A 183 -7.39 -9.22 -32.31
N TYR A 184 -8.43 -8.46 -32.64
CA TYR A 184 -9.80 -8.79 -32.26
C TYR A 184 -10.22 -10.05 -33.03
N VAL A 185 -10.87 -10.98 -32.35
CA VAL A 185 -11.76 -11.99 -32.94
C VAL A 185 -13.16 -11.37 -32.98
#